data_AF-A0AAV0W8V1-F1
#
_entry.id   AF-A0AAV0W8V1-F1
#
_cell.length_a   1.000
_cell.length_b   1.000
_cell.length_c   1.000
_cell.angle_alpha   90.00
_cell.angle_beta   90.00
_cell.angle_gamma   90.00
#
_symmetry.space_group_name_H-M   'P 1'
#
loop_
_entity.id
_entity.type
_entity.pdbx_description
1 polymer ?
#
loop_
_entity_poly.entity_id
_entity_poly.type
_entity_poly.pdbx_seq_one_letter_code
_entity_poly.pdbx_strand_id
1 'polypeptide(L)'
;MCLNKLQKRQKKNGVQMIIPRRVKNQIHRENYAGSPEAYYRKSIFIPFLDNYLDQLSSKFLDHSTLLLKIQNILPSKCITLDTDGIEETAHTLITEWQNEILGTSEDQIAKIVM
;
A
#
# COMPACT_ATOMS: atom_id res chain seq x y z
N MET A 1 -5.24 5.89 -20.47
CA MET A 1 -4.63 7.20 -20.79
C MET A 1 -4.87 7.48 -22.27
N CYS A 2 -5.75 8.42 -22.65
CA CYS A 2 -6.15 8.58 -24.07
C CYS A 2 -4.94 8.95 -24.96
N LEU A 3 -4.72 8.16 -26.02
CA LEU A 3 -3.66 8.34 -27.02
C LEU A 3 -3.55 9.79 -27.52
N ASN A 4 -4.70 10.43 -27.74
CA ASN A 4 -4.84 11.79 -28.22
C ASN A 4 -4.18 12.83 -27.30
N LYS A 5 -4.17 12.60 -25.97
CA LYS A 5 -3.51 13.51 -25.01
C LYS A 5 -1.99 13.40 -25.08
N LEU A 6 -1.46 12.20 -25.30
CA LEU A 6 -0.02 11.95 -25.43
C LEU A 6 0.53 12.51 -26.75
N GLN A 7 -0.17 12.25 -27.86
CA GLN A 7 0.20 12.79 -29.18
C GLN A 7 0.21 14.33 -29.18
N LYS A 8 -0.77 14.96 -28.53
CA LYS A 8 -0.83 16.42 -28.39
C LYS A 8 0.35 16.98 -27.59
N ARG A 9 0.81 16.27 -26.55
CA ARG A 9 1.98 16.64 -25.74
C ARG A 9 3.30 16.40 -26.48
N GLN A 10 3.43 15.32 -27.24
CA GLN A 10 4.59 15.05 -28.10
C GLN A 10 4.79 16.17 -29.12
N LYS A 11 3.73 16.56 -29.82
CA LYS A 11 3.76 17.64 -30.81
C LYS A 11 4.12 18.99 -30.18
N LYS A 12 3.65 19.24 -28.95
CA LYS A 12 3.99 20.45 -28.18
C LYS A 12 5.47 20.51 -27.77
N ASN A 13 6.05 19.37 -27.40
CA ASN A 13 7.41 19.31 -26.85
C ASN A 13 8.48 18.94 -27.90
N GLY A 14 8.09 18.63 -29.15
CA GLY A 14 8.99 18.18 -30.20
C GLY A 14 9.63 16.81 -29.96
N VAL A 15 9.10 16.03 -29.02
CA VAL A 15 9.66 14.72 -28.62
C VAL A 15 8.83 13.59 -29.23
N GLN A 16 9.46 12.75 -30.04
CA GLN A 16 8.85 11.54 -30.59
C GLN A 16 9.03 10.37 -29.62
N MET A 17 7.99 9.56 -29.39
CA MET A 17 8.16 8.28 -28.68
C MET A 17 8.77 7.27 -29.63
N ILE A 18 9.98 6.84 -29.30
CA ILE A 18 10.75 5.86 -30.04
C ILE A 18 11.06 4.72 -29.08
N ILE A 19 11.07 3.48 -29.59
CA ILE A 19 11.46 2.33 -28.79
C ILE A 19 12.96 2.46 -28.44
N PRO A 20 13.36 2.23 -27.18
CA PRO A 20 14.77 2.20 -26.79
C PRO A 20 15.57 1.20 -27.65
N ARG A 21 16.87 1.46 -27.82
CA ARG A 21 17.76 0.52 -28.53
C ARG A 21 17.66 -0.87 -27.90
N ARG A 22 17.34 -1.86 -28.72
CA ARG A 22 17.33 -3.28 -28.34
C ARG A 22 18.68 -3.90 -28.68
N VAL A 23 19.24 -4.70 -27.77
CA VAL A 23 20.44 -5.51 -28.02
C VAL A 23 20.03 -6.95 -28.35
N LYS A 24 20.85 -7.67 -29.14
CA LYS A 24 20.51 -9.03 -29.62
C LYS A 24 20.20 -9.97 -28.46
N ASN A 25 20.97 -9.90 -27.38
CA ASN A 25 20.79 -10.74 -26.20
C ASN A 25 20.44 -9.86 -24.99
N GLN A 26 19.21 -9.99 -24.50
CA GLN A 26 18.79 -9.52 -23.17
C GLN A 26 18.39 -10.74 -22.36
N ILE A 27 18.96 -10.90 -21.16
CA ILE A 27 18.74 -12.08 -20.31
C ILE A 27 17.58 -11.86 -19.33
N HIS A 28 17.48 -10.65 -18.76
CA HIS A 28 16.51 -10.34 -17.71
C HIS A 28 15.25 -9.61 -18.20
N ARG A 29 15.10 -9.41 -19.51
CA ARG A 29 13.95 -8.72 -20.08
C ARG A 29 13.66 -9.20 -21.49
N GLU A 30 12.38 -9.34 -21.79
CA GLU A 30 11.94 -9.70 -23.13
C GLU A 30 12.10 -8.55 -24.12
N ASN A 31 12.48 -8.96 -25.32
CA ASN A 31 12.78 -8.10 -26.45
C ASN A 31 11.49 -7.84 -27.25
N TYR A 32 10.54 -7.08 -26.67
CA TYR A 32 9.23 -6.85 -27.29
C TYR A 32 9.34 -6.13 -28.66
N ALA A 33 8.67 -6.68 -29.67
CA ALA A 33 8.52 -6.07 -30.99
C ALA A 33 7.18 -5.32 -31.11
N GLY A 34 7.08 -4.40 -32.08
CA GLY A 34 5.85 -3.68 -32.40
C GLY A 34 6.01 -2.16 -32.39
N SER A 35 4.90 -1.44 -32.22
CA SER A 35 4.88 0.01 -32.09
C SER A 35 5.45 0.46 -30.72
N PRO A 36 5.90 1.72 -30.58
CA PRO A 36 6.33 2.26 -29.29
C PRO A 36 5.29 2.09 -28.18
N GLU A 37 4.01 2.26 -28.51
CA GLU A 37 2.92 2.04 -27.56
C GLU A 37 2.86 0.58 -27.10
N ALA A 38 2.87 -0.37 -28.04
CA ALA A 38 2.82 -1.79 -27.71
C ALA A 38 4.01 -2.21 -26.84
N TYR A 39 5.19 -1.66 -27.13
CA TYR A 39 6.41 -1.89 -26.35
C TYR A 39 6.25 -1.41 -24.91
N TYR A 40 5.91 -0.12 -24.70
CA TYR A 40 5.78 0.44 -23.35
C TYR A 40 4.61 -0.15 -22.56
N ARG A 41 3.53 -0.55 -23.26
CA ARG A 41 2.43 -1.26 -22.62
C ARG A 41 2.91 -2.57 -22.00
N LYS A 42 3.68 -3.37 -22.74
CA LYS A 42 4.19 -4.66 -22.26
C LYS A 42 5.32 -4.52 -21.25
N SER A 43 6.28 -3.63 -21.49
CA SER A 43 7.49 -3.59 -20.68
C SER A 43 7.42 -2.71 -19.44
N ILE A 44 6.42 -1.83 -19.34
CA ILE A 44 6.27 -0.90 -18.22
C ILE A 44 4.87 -0.99 -17.64
N PHE A 45 3.85 -0.75 -18.46
CA PHE A 45 2.49 -0.57 -17.95
C PHE A 45 1.91 -1.83 -17.29
N ILE A 46 2.05 -2.99 -17.93
CA ILE A 46 1.58 -4.27 -17.37
C ILE A 46 2.36 -4.62 -16.08
N PRO A 47 3.71 -4.69 -16.07
CA PRO A 47 4.46 -4.97 -14.84
C PRO A 47 4.18 -4.00 -13.70
N PHE A 48 3.94 -2.72 -14.01
CA PHE A 48 3.54 -1.73 -13.02
C PHE A 48 2.18 -2.06 -12.40
N LEU A 49 1.19 -2.43 -13.22
CA LEU A 49 -0.13 -2.80 -12.72
C LEU A 49 -0.08 -4.07 -11.88
N ASP A 50 0.68 -5.08 -12.30
CA ASP A 50 0.86 -6.32 -11.55
C ASP A 50 1.44 -6.03 -10.15
N ASN A 51 2.55 -5.28 -10.09
CA ASN A 51 3.16 -4.89 -8.82
C ASN A 51 2.25 -3.98 -7.97
N TYR A 52 1.45 -3.13 -8.60
CA TYR A 52 0.49 -2.28 -7.87
C TYR A 52 -0.63 -3.12 -7.26
N LEU A 53 -1.12 -4.14 -7.97
CA LEU A 53 -2.10 -5.09 -7.44
C LEU A 53 -1.53 -5.87 -6.26
N ASP A 54 -0.28 -6.35 -6.36
CA ASP A 54 0.38 -7.05 -5.26
C ASP A 54 0.50 -6.17 -4.02
N GLN A 55 0.84 -4.89 -4.18
CA GLN A 55 0.87 -3.94 -3.06
C GLN A 55 -0.49 -3.71 -2.42
N LEU A 56 -1.55 -3.62 -3.23
CA LEU A 56 -2.91 -3.49 -2.70
C LEU A 56 -3.32 -4.75 -1.94
N SER A 57 -3.10 -5.93 -2.52
CA SER A 57 -3.36 -7.21 -1.86
C SER A 57 -2.60 -7.31 -0.54
N SER A 58 -1.31 -6.97 -0.51
CA SER A 58 -0.54 -7.06 0.71
C SER A 58 -1.00 -6.09 1.80
N LYS A 59 -1.36 -4.86 1.42
CA LYS A 59 -1.83 -3.85 2.39
C LYS A 59 -3.22 -4.16 2.94
N PHE A 60 -4.12 -4.72 2.13
CA PHE A 60 -5.53 -4.86 2.50
C PHE A 60 -5.97 -6.28 2.81
N LEU A 61 -5.40 -7.29 2.16
CA LEU A 61 -5.80 -8.69 2.30
C LEU A 61 -4.92 -9.42 3.31
N ASP A 62 -3.60 -9.25 3.27
CA ASP A 62 -2.70 -9.96 4.19
C ASP A 62 -2.96 -9.56 5.65
N HIS A 63 -3.26 -8.28 5.88
CA HIS A 63 -3.54 -7.74 7.20
C HIS A 63 -5.00 -7.89 7.63
N SER A 64 -5.89 -8.43 6.81
CA SER A 64 -7.31 -8.63 7.18
C SER A 64 -7.45 -9.46 8.45
N THR A 65 -6.67 -10.53 8.58
CA THR A 65 -6.66 -11.41 9.75
C THR A 65 -6.10 -10.72 11.00
N LEU A 66 -5.08 -9.86 10.84
CA LEU A 66 -4.54 -9.03 11.91
C LEU A 66 -5.59 -8.02 12.40
N LEU A 67 -6.25 -7.31 11.46
CA LEU A 67 -7.27 -6.33 11.78
C LEU A 67 -8.48 -6.96 12.49
N LEU A 68 -8.90 -8.16 12.07
CA LEU A 68 -9.94 -8.92 12.77
C LEU A 68 -9.52 -9.33 14.19
N LYS A 69 -8.25 -9.68 14.39
CA LYS A 69 -7.73 -9.97 15.74
C LYS A 69 -7.67 -8.72 16.62
N ILE A 70 -7.27 -7.57 16.06
CA ILE A 70 -7.30 -6.28 16.75
C ILE A 70 -8.74 -5.92 17.13
N GLN A 71 -9.71 -6.19 16.26
CA GLN A 71 -11.12 -5.98 16.55
C GLN A 71 -11.61 -6.78 17.76
N ASN A 72 -11.04 -7.96 18.05
CA ASN A 72 -11.38 -8.74 19.25
C ASN A 72 -10.87 -8.11 20.56
N ILE A 73 -9.87 -7.22 20.49
CA ILE A 73 -9.33 -6.49 21.64
C ILE A 73 -10.09 -5.17 21.84
N LEU A 74 -10.67 -4.62 20.77
CA LEU A 74 -11.47 -3.40 20.86
C LEU A 74 -12.70 -3.65 21.74
N PRO A 75 -12.92 -2.84 22.79
CA PRO A 75 -14.14 -2.91 23.57
C PRO A 75 -15.36 -2.75 22.66
N SER A 76 -16.37 -3.59 22.83
CA SER A 76 -17.60 -3.58 22.00
C SER A 76 -18.28 -2.22 21.89
N LYS A 77 -18.10 -1.35 22.90
CA LYS A 77 -18.59 0.03 22.93
C LYS A 77 -17.83 0.99 22.01
N CYS A 78 -16.56 0.73 21.68
CA CYS A 78 -15.77 1.56 20.76
C CYS A 78 -16.27 1.51 19.32
N ILE A 79 -17.02 0.47 18.94
CA ILE A 79 -17.61 0.32 17.61
C ILE A 79 -18.82 1.25 17.42
N THR A 80 -19.47 1.67 18.51
CA THR A 80 -20.68 2.50 18.51
C THR A 80 -20.42 3.97 18.81
N LEU A 81 -19.20 4.33 19.21
CA LEU A 81 -18.84 5.70 19.59
C LEU A 81 -18.48 6.52 18.36
N ASP A 82 -18.94 7.77 18.35
CA ASP A 82 -18.47 8.79 17.42
C ASP A 82 -17.05 9.26 17.81
N THR A 83 -16.43 10.07 16.94
CA THR A 83 -15.06 10.57 17.16
C THR A 83 -14.90 11.28 18.50
N ASP A 84 -15.92 12.04 18.92
CA ASP A 84 -15.91 12.79 20.17
C ASP A 84 -15.97 11.82 21.37
N GLY A 85 -16.81 10.79 21.29
CA GLY A 85 -16.89 9.73 22.29
C GLY A 85 -15.60 8.92 22.41
N ILE A 86 -14.89 8.67 21.30
CA ILE A 86 -13.58 7.99 21.34
C ILE A 86 -12.54 8.84 22.05
N GLU A 87 -12.50 10.15 21.77
CA GLU A 87 -11.54 11.08 22.39
C GLU A 87 -11.79 11.20 23.89
N GLU A 88 -13.04 11.32 24.33
CA GLU A 88 -13.41 11.35 25.74
C GLU A 88 -13.04 10.03 26.47
N THR A 89 -13.27 8.89 25.82
CA THR A 89 -12.93 7.58 26.39
C THR A 89 -11.41 7.42 26.50
N ALA A 90 -10.65 7.85 25.49
CA ALA A 90 -9.19 7.84 25.51
C ALA A 90 -8.63 8.74 26.62
N HIS A 91 -9.19 9.94 26.80
CA HIS A 91 -8.83 10.81 27.91
C HIS A 91 -9.12 10.17 29.26
N THR A 92 -10.29 9.56 29.44
CA THR A 92 -10.66 8.87 30.69
C THR A 92 -9.69 7.72 31.00
N LEU A 93 -9.35 6.89 30.00
CA LEU A 93 -8.39 5.80 30.16
C LEU A 93 -6.99 6.28 30.54
N ILE A 94 -6.50 7.34 29.90
CA ILE A 94 -5.18 7.92 30.22
C ILE A 94 -5.16 8.48 31.64
N THR A 95 -6.27 9.06 32.10
CA THR A 95 -6.35 9.71 33.42
C THR A 95 -6.50 8.69 34.55
N GLU A 96 -7.37 7.70 34.37
CA GLU A 96 -7.70 6.71 35.40
C GLU A 96 -6.68 5.55 35.48
N TRP A 97 -6.10 5.15 34.35
CA TRP A 97 -5.23 3.96 34.25
C TRP A 97 -3.77 4.33 33.94
N GLN A 98 -3.38 5.56 34.26
CA GLN A 98 -2.06 6.11 33.97
C GLN A 98 -0.90 5.23 34.50
N ASN A 99 -1.10 4.59 35.66
CA ASN A 99 -0.12 3.72 36.30
C ASN A 99 0.01 2.33 35.66
N GLU A 100 -1.02 1.81 34.98
CA GLU A 100 -0.95 0.51 34.30
C GLU A 100 -0.32 0.63 32.91
N ILE A 101 -0.51 1.78 32.25
CA ILE A 101 0.08 2.08 30.94
C ILE A 101 1.58 2.38 31.05
N LEU A 102 2.03 3.02 32.14
CA LEU A 102 3.44 3.37 32.39
C LEU A 102 4.19 2.37 33.30
N GLY A 103 3.51 1.36 33.84
CA GLY A 103 4.00 0.54 34.95
C GLY A 103 4.22 -0.95 34.68
N THR A 104 4.33 -1.39 33.42
CA THR A 104 4.76 -2.77 33.15
C THR A 104 6.28 -2.84 33.14
N SER A 105 6.88 -3.34 34.24
CA SER A 105 8.29 -3.72 34.23
C SER A 105 8.51 -4.88 33.24
N GLU A 106 9.72 -4.97 32.70
CA GLU A 106 10.14 -5.94 31.68
C GLU A 106 9.79 -7.41 32.05
N ASP A 107 9.67 -7.71 33.35
CA ASP A 107 9.30 -9.04 33.88
C ASP A 107 7.85 -9.46 33.55
N GLN A 108 6.91 -8.52 33.39
CA GLN A 108 5.52 -8.88 33.06
C GLN A 108 5.32 -9.17 31.57
N ILE A 109 6.13 -8.57 30.70
CA ILE A 109 6.09 -8.81 29.25
C ILE A 109 6.55 -10.25 28.94
N ALA A 110 7.52 -10.78 29.67
CA ALA A 110 8.01 -12.15 29.50
C ALA A 110 6.95 -13.23 29.83
N LYS A 111 5.96 -12.92 30.68
CA LYS A 111 4.90 -13.85 31.11
C LYS A 111 3.69 -13.88 30.17
N ILE A 112 3.54 -12.87 29.32
CA ILE A 112 2.48 -12.78 28.30
C ILE A 112 2.93 -13.43 26.98
N VAL A 113 4.24 -13.61 26.78
CA VAL A 113 4.85 -14.14 25.55
C VAL A 113 5.19 -15.66 25.64
N MET A 114 4.93 -16.32 26.77
CA MET A 114 4.92 -17.79 26.89
C MET A 114 3.48 -18.31 26.98
#